data_AF-A0A369B597-F1
#
_entry.id   AF-A0A369B597-F1
#
_cell.length_a   1.000
_cell.length_b   1.000
_cell.length_c   1.000
_cell.angle_alpha   90.00
_cell.angle_beta   90.00
_cell.angle_gamma   90.00
#
_symmetry.space_group_name_H-M   'P 1'
#
loop_
_entity.id
_entity.type
_entity.pdbx_description
1 polymer ?
#
loop_
_entity_poly.entity_id
_entity_poly.type
_entity_poly.pdbx_seq_one_letter_code
_entity_poly.pdbx_strand_id
1 'polypeptide(L)'
;MRIRYLWMVCCMFLILTGCAGTPADYSNEYNPDTDYQYFLHEQGPGIRIGASKDGYYFLNNKYIYYMDKTTMKPVLLDNRPDSDCLKKEDTNPIENCNAYVAQYAGPKDFLSYYNGKLYIIASDTVTERDKQVDRAQLLELSKDGTERRKILTFEFIPQAIAIHRGVVYYTSMDFDQNSDGKYQIMQFRLGQRSAKPEVIYEGTQEKGHITDMIPYGKNVYILEWGINMYRTLRYDIQDQTVTPMYDEDDENSNEGIAGIMDQKLLFDKFYGDPLDERSWHFYESNLEGEDVRTLPIKRDFMSSVYADQKHFFARTAWYYLTPELAEGRMNPNQIDVYDLDYKLVDSIDVSFLPMDHTIITGDENNMFVHYGEDGKKIIAVLDKSQIGSGKAAFRTLIETKDEGPTLRTNP
;
A
#
# COMPACT_ATOMS: atom_id res chain seq x y z
N MET A 1 12.06 -25.00 61.98
CA MET A 1 11.16 -23.96 61.39
C MET A 1 11.87 -23.04 60.38
N ARG A 2 12.99 -23.44 59.75
CA ARG A 2 13.75 -22.60 58.78
C ARG A 2 13.74 -23.11 57.32
N ILE A 3 13.26 -24.33 57.08
CA ILE A 3 13.29 -24.96 55.74
C ILE A 3 11.99 -24.72 54.96
N ARG A 4 10.87 -24.37 55.62
CA ARG A 4 9.58 -24.09 54.96
C ARG A 4 9.50 -22.71 54.29
N TYR A 5 10.29 -21.74 54.72
CA TYR A 5 10.33 -20.40 54.10
C TYR A 5 11.18 -20.36 52.82
N LEU A 6 12.14 -21.27 52.66
CA LEU A 6 13.02 -21.30 51.48
C LEU A 6 12.29 -21.79 50.22
N TRP A 7 11.35 -22.71 50.37
CA TRP A 7 10.51 -23.19 49.26
C TRP A 7 9.46 -22.17 48.82
N MET A 8 8.94 -21.35 49.74
CA MET A 8 7.98 -20.30 49.41
C MET A 8 8.64 -19.12 48.68
N VAL A 9 9.91 -18.81 48.99
CA VAL A 9 10.70 -17.80 48.26
C VAL A 9 11.12 -18.30 46.87
N CYS A 10 11.48 -19.58 46.70
CA CYS A 10 11.79 -20.14 45.39
C CYS A 10 10.58 -20.21 44.44
N CYS A 11 9.37 -20.50 44.94
CA CYS A 11 8.16 -20.45 44.11
C CYS A 11 7.77 -19.01 43.72
N MET A 12 8.19 -18.00 44.47
CA MET A 12 7.89 -16.58 44.16
C MET A 12 8.83 -16.01 43.08
N PHE A 13 10.01 -16.60 42.87
CA PHE A 13 10.92 -16.24 41.77
C PHE A 13 10.57 -16.89 40.42
N LEU A 14 9.80 -17.99 40.41
CA LEU A 14 9.34 -18.64 39.17
C LEU A 14 8.13 -17.95 38.52
N ILE A 15 7.54 -16.94 39.17
CA ILE A 15 6.42 -16.15 38.64
C ILE A 15 6.92 -14.77 38.12
N LEU A 16 8.24 -14.51 38.18
CA LEU A 16 8.86 -13.27 37.70
C LEU A 16 9.50 -13.38 36.30
N THR A 17 9.41 -14.53 35.63
CA THR A 17 9.60 -14.59 34.17
C THR A 17 8.32 -14.13 33.45
N GLY A 18 7.83 -12.95 33.83
CA GLY A 18 6.74 -12.27 33.14
C GLY A 18 7.28 -11.67 31.85
N CYS A 19 6.80 -12.19 30.71
CA CYS A 19 6.81 -11.59 29.38
C CYS A 19 8.06 -10.76 29.04
N ALA A 20 9.23 -11.38 28.95
CA ALA A 20 10.23 -10.85 28.02
C ALA A 20 9.61 -11.01 26.62
N GLY A 21 9.08 -9.92 26.06
CA GLY A 21 8.53 -9.91 24.71
C GLY A 21 9.55 -10.52 23.74
N THR A 22 9.07 -11.19 22.71
CA THR A 22 9.94 -11.66 21.62
C THR A 22 10.84 -10.49 21.18
N PRO A 23 12.16 -10.68 21.06
CA PRO A 23 13.06 -9.63 20.57
C PRO A 23 12.52 -9.06 19.26
N ALA A 24 12.68 -7.75 19.06
CA ALA A 24 12.31 -7.13 17.80
C ALA A 24 13.13 -7.77 16.66
N ASP A 25 12.44 -8.19 15.61
CA ASP A 25 13.05 -8.74 14.40
C ASP A 25 13.38 -7.60 13.44
N TYR A 26 14.68 -7.43 13.16
CA TYR A 26 15.22 -6.43 12.23
C TYR A 26 15.84 -7.09 10.99
N SER A 27 15.59 -8.38 10.77
CA SER A 27 16.08 -9.08 9.57
C SER A 27 15.43 -8.57 8.30
N ASN A 28 16.09 -8.74 7.16
CA ASN A 28 15.51 -8.44 5.84
C ASN A 28 14.79 -9.65 5.24
N GLU A 29 14.65 -10.75 5.99
CA GLU A 29 13.87 -11.89 5.56
C GLU A 29 12.38 -11.54 5.66
N TYR A 30 11.66 -11.73 4.55
CA TYR A 30 10.24 -11.39 4.48
C TYR A 30 9.40 -12.38 5.29
N ASN A 31 8.63 -11.87 6.25
CA ASN A 31 7.67 -12.64 7.02
C ASN A 31 6.23 -12.40 6.53
N PRO A 32 5.55 -13.38 5.92
CA PRO A 32 4.21 -13.18 5.34
C PRO A 32 3.11 -12.86 6.35
N ASP A 33 3.30 -13.14 7.64
CA ASP A 33 2.32 -12.86 8.67
C ASP A 33 2.49 -11.49 9.31
N THR A 34 3.71 -10.94 9.33
CA THR A 34 4.00 -9.69 10.07
C THR A 34 4.54 -8.57 9.22
N ASP A 35 5.05 -8.84 8.03
CA ASP A 35 5.65 -7.82 7.19
C ASP A 35 4.62 -7.24 6.24
N TYR A 36 4.75 -5.94 6.00
CA TYR A 36 4.03 -5.24 4.95
C TYR A 36 4.16 -5.98 3.61
N GLN A 37 3.03 -6.23 2.95
CA GLN A 37 2.97 -7.00 1.71
C GLN A 37 3.37 -6.10 0.52
N TYR A 38 4.65 -5.74 0.45
CA TYR A 38 5.22 -4.80 -0.53
C TYR A 38 4.91 -5.16 -1.98
N PHE A 39 4.70 -6.44 -2.30
CA PHE A 39 4.33 -6.89 -3.65
C PHE A 39 2.85 -6.59 -4.02
N LEU A 40 2.01 -6.24 -3.04
CA LEU A 40 0.65 -5.72 -3.23
C LEU A 40 0.59 -4.19 -3.12
N HIS A 41 1.74 -3.55 -2.96
CA HIS A 41 1.82 -2.11 -2.82
C HIS A 41 1.29 -1.40 -4.07
N GLU A 42 0.64 -0.28 -3.82
CA GLU A 42 0.19 0.68 -4.81
C GLU A 42 0.54 2.07 -4.30
N GLN A 43 1.14 2.88 -5.15
CA GLN A 43 1.53 4.24 -4.80
C GLN A 43 0.31 5.05 -4.32
N GLY A 44 0.40 5.68 -3.15
CA GLY A 44 -0.66 6.49 -2.56
C GLY A 44 -1.13 5.99 -1.17
N PRO A 45 -2.46 5.97 -0.87
CA PRO A 45 -3.00 5.83 0.48
C PRO A 45 -2.67 4.54 1.23
N GLY A 46 -2.10 3.55 0.55
CA GLY A 46 -1.72 2.26 1.10
C GLY A 46 -2.31 1.11 0.28
N ILE A 47 -2.19 -0.11 0.79
CA ILE A 47 -2.65 -1.32 0.10
C ILE A 47 -4.17 -1.49 0.16
N ARG A 48 -4.80 -1.84 -0.96
CA ARG A 48 -6.21 -2.29 -1.06
C ARG A 48 -6.39 -3.80 -1.18
N ILE A 49 -5.28 -4.53 -1.22
CA ILE A 49 -5.27 -5.99 -1.31
C ILE A 49 -4.49 -6.55 -0.12
N GLY A 50 -5.09 -7.51 0.59
CA GLY A 50 -4.41 -8.32 1.59
C GLY A 50 -4.33 -9.77 1.14
N ALA A 51 -3.14 -10.37 1.12
CA ALA A 51 -2.98 -11.80 0.88
C ALA A 51 -2.80 -12.56 2.19
N SER A 52 -3.54 -13.66 2.32
CA SER A 52 -3.25 -14.70 3.31
C SER A 52 -2.68 -15.93 2.59
N LYS A 53 -2.34 -16.96 3.36
CA LYS A 53 -1.93 -18.25 2.80
C LYS A 53 -2.98 -18.85 1.84
N ASP A 54 -4.26 -18.73 2.19
CA ASP A 54 -5.35 -19.46 1.51
C ASP A 54 -6.10 -18.61 0.48
N GLY A 55 -6.02 -17.28 0.58
CA GLY A 55 -6.82 -16.39 -0.26
C GLY A 55 -6.39 -14.93 -0.20
N TYR A 56 -7.00 -14.12 -1.06
CA TYR A 56 -6.86 -12.67 -1.11
C TYR A 56 -8.10 -11.99 -0.57
N TYR A 57 -7.91 -10.81 0.00
CA TYR A 57 -8.95 -9.87 0.37
C TYR A 57 -8.79 -8.63 -0.49
N PHE A 58 -9.88 -8.14 -1.07
CA PHE A 58 -9.88 -6.95 -1.91
C PHE A 58 -10.84 -5.93 -1.34
N LEU A 59 -10.39 -4.70 -1.17
CA LEU A 59 -11.27 -3.56 -0.94
C LEU A 59 -11.59 -2.94 -2.31
N ASN A 60 -12.84 -3.11 -2.76
CA ASN A 60 -13.31 -2.51 -4.00
C ASN A 60 -14.53 -1.63 -3.71
N ASN A 61 -14.39 -0.33 -3.97
CA ASN A 61 -15.33 0.68 -3.49
C ASN A 61 -15.50 0.54 -1.96
N LYS A 62 -16.73 0.39 -1.45
CA LYS A 62 -17.02 0.28 0.00
C LYS A 62 -17.12 -1.16 0.50
N TYR A 63 -16.64 -2.15 -0.25
CA TYR A 63 -16.85 -3.56 0.10
C TYR A 63 -15.57 -4.38 0.06
N ILE A 64 -15.46 -5.29 1.03
CA ILE A 64 -14.40 -6.29 1.08
C ILE A 64 -14.89 -7.57 0.39
N TYR A 65 -14.08 -8.10 -0.51
CA TYR A 65 -14.27 -9.39 -1.16
C TYR A 65 -13.17 -10.36 -0.70
N TYR A 66 -13.50 -11.64 -0.57
CA TYR A 66 -12.54 -12.72 -0.37
C TYR A 66 -12.47 -13.60 -1.61
N MET A 67 -11.26 -13.96 -2.03
CA MET A 67 -11.02 -14.92 -3.10
C MET A 67 -10.08 -16.01 -2.62
N ASP A 68 -10.57 -17.25 -2.61
CA ASP A 68 -9.73 -18.42 -2.39
C ASP A 68 -8.76 -18.61 -3.58
N LYS A 69 -7.46 -18.83 -3.28
CA LYS A 69 -6.39 -18.95 -4.29
C LYS A 69 -6.57 -20.16 -5.21
N THR A 70 -7.30 -21.18 -4.80
CA THR A 70 -7.53 -22.40 -5.60
C THR A 70 -8.70 -22.19 -6.56
N THR A 71 -9.80 -21.64 -6.07
CA THR A 71 -11.03 -21.48 -6.88
C THR A 71 -10.99 -20.24 -7.76
N MET A 72 -10.22 -19.21 -7.39
CA MET A 72 -10.13 -17.92 -8.09
C MET A 72 -11.51 -17.27 -8.33
N LYS A 73 -12.44 -17.47 -7.38
CA LYS A 73 -13.79 -16.90 -7.42
C LYS A 73 -13.98 -15.96 -6.24
N PRO A 74 -13.98 -14.64 -6.46
CA PRO A 74 -14.23 -13.70 -5.39
C PRO A 74 -15.70 -13.81 -4.93
N VAL A 75 -15.89 -13.77 -3.62
CA VAL A 75 -17.17 -13.66 -2.95
C VAL A 75 -17.14 -12.45 -2.04
N LEU A 76 -18.30 -11.84 -1.80
CA LEU A 76 -18.40 -10.79 -0.81
C LEU A 76 -18.01 -11.34 0.57
N LEU A 77 -17.28 -10.57 1.38
CA LEU A 77 -16.87 -10.97 2.73
C LEU A 77 -18.04 -10.82 3.74
N ASP A 78 -19.15 -11.48 3.44
CA ASP A 78 -20.28 -11.63 4.36
C ASP A 78 -20.82 -13.06 4.25
N ASN A 79 -20.75 -13.79 5.36
CA ASN A 79 -21.16 -15.19 5.46
C ASN A 79 -22.60 -15.35 6.00
N ARG A 80 -23.33 -14.24 6.21
CA ARG A 80 -24.68 -14.28 6.74
C ARG A 80 -25.70 -14.58 5.65
N PRO A 81 -26.52 -15.63 5.79
CA PRO A 81 -27.45 -16.04 4.74
C PRO A 81 -28.63 -15.08 4.55
N ASP A 82 -28.87 -14.20 5.52
CA ASP A 82 -29.98 -13.26 5.59
C ASP A 82 -29.59 -11.81 5.25
N SER A 83 -28.34 -11.56 4.83
CA SER A 83 -27.87 -10.23 4.46
C SER A 83 -27.55 -10.14 2.96
N ASP A 84 -28.21 -9.21 2.27
CA ASP A 84 -27.83 -8.78 0.92
C ASP A 84 -27.16 -7.41 1.02
N CYS A 85 -25.86 -7.39 1.26
CA CYS A 85 -25.08 -6.15 1.39
C CYS A 85 -25.12 -5.24 0.17
N LEU A 86 -25.48 -5.77 -1.00
CA LEU A 86 -25.53 -5.02 -2.25
C LEU A 86 -26.93 -4.44 -2.51
N LYS A 87 -27.89 -4.69 -1.62
CA LYS A 87 -29.22 -4.07 -1.65
C LYS A 87 -29.47 -3.32 -0.36
N LYS A 88 -29.77 -2.03 -0.49
CA LYS A 88 -30.26 -1.22 0.62
C LYS A 88 -31.74 -1.56 0.87
N GLU A 89 -32.01 -2.23 1.97
CA GLU A 89 -33.38 -2.45 2.47
C GLU A 89 -33.54 -1.75 3.82
N ASP A 90 -34.71 -1.12 4.07
CA ASP A 90 -34.99 -0.41 5.33
C ASP A 90 -34.88 -1.32 6.56
N THR A 91 -35.05 -2.63 6.37
CA THR A 91 -34.99 -3.65 7.42
C THR A 91 -33.58 -4.18 7.69
N ASN A 92 -32.62 -3.93 6.80
CA ASN A 92 -31.22 -4.33 6.98
C ASN A 92 -30.27 -3.23 6.46
N PRO A 93 -29.95 -2.23 7.30
CA PRO A 93 -29.07 -1.14 6.89
C PRO A 93 -27.70 -1.67 6.47
N ILE A 94 -27.11 -1.06 5.45
CA ILE A 94 -25.85 -1.49 4.82
C ILE A 94 -24.68 -1.53 5.81
N GLU A 95 -24.76 -0.70 6.85
CA GLU A 95 -23.82 -0.63 7.96
C GLU A 95 -23.78 -1.92 8.80
N ASN A 96 -24.80 -2.77 8.70
CA ASN A 96 -24.81 -4.09 9.33
C ASN A 96 -24.06 -5.14 8.51
N CYS A 97 -23.61 -4.84 7.28
CA CYS A 97 -22.86 -5.76 6.43
C CYS A 97 -21.43 -6.03 6.92
N ASN A 98 -21.02 -7.30 7.02
CA ASN A 98 -19.66 -7.68 7.42
C ASN A 98 -18.60 -7.28 6.39
N ALA A 99 -18.99 -7.12 5.12
CA ALA A 99 -18.10 -6.67 4.05
C ALA A 99 -18.02 -5.13 3.93
N TYR A 100 -18.97 -4.38 4.48
CA TYR A 100 -19.09 -2.94 4.23
C TYR A 100 -18.03 -2.14 4.99
N VAL A 101 -17.41 -1.18 4.32
CA VAL A 101 -16.43 -0.24 4.89
C VAL A 101 -16.98 1.17 4.77
N ALA A 102 -17.20 1.81 5.92
CA ALA A 102 -17.68 3.18 5.97
C ALA A 102 -16.62 4.13 5.43
N GLN A 103 -16.92 4.78 4.32
CA GLN A 103 -16.07 5.79 3.68
C GLN A 103 -16.93 6.99 3.28
N TYR A 104 -16.88 8.06 4.09
CA TYR A 104 -17.73 9.25 3.89
C TYR A 104 -16.94 10.50 3.49
N ALA A 105 -15.61 10.43 3.51
CA ALA A 105 -14.77 11.57 3.15
C ALA A 105 -13.53 11.11 2.40
N GLY A 106 -13.35 11.57 1.16
CA GLY A 106 -12.16 11.35 0.32
C GLY A 106 -11.81 9.88 0.01
N PRO A 107 -10.97 9.63 -1.01
CA PRO A 107 -10.43 8.29 -1.26
C PRO A 107 -9.52 7.90 -0.09
N LYS A 108 -9.90 6.85 0.64
CA LYS A 108 -9.22 6.36 1.86
C LYS A 108 -9.26 4.84 1.89
N ASP A 109 -8.80 4.25 0.81
CA ASP A 109 -8.84 2.81 0.69
C ASP A 109 -7.60 2.24 1.36
N PHE A 110 -7.81 1.49 2.44
CA PHE A 110 -6.78 0.71 3.08
C PHE A 110 -7.39 -0.61 3.53
N LEU A 111 -6.75 -1.70 3.11
CA LEU A 111 -7.04 -3.06 3.51
C LEU A 111 -5.71 -3.83 3.58
N SER A 112 -5.30 -4.17 4.79
CA SER A 112 -4.11 -4.97 5.05
C SER A 112 -4.47 -6.27 5.78
N TYR A 113 -3.84 -7.37 5.37
CA TYR A 113 -3.81 -8.60 6.16
C TYR A 113 -2.55 -8.61 7.03
N TYR A 114 -2.71 -8.73 8.34
CA TYR A 114 -1.61 -8.80 9.29
C TYR A 114 -1.95 -9.77 10.42
N ASN A 115 -1.09 -10.76 10.64
CA ASN A 115 -1.13 -11.74 11.73
C ASN A 115 -2.53 -12.37 11.95
N GLY A 116 -3.15 -12.84 10.88
CA GLY A 116 -4.46 -13.50 10.94
C GLY A 116 -5.66 -12.56 11.10
N LYS A 117 -5.46 -11.25 10.98
CA LYS A 117 -6.50 -10.21 11.07
C LYS A 117 -6.48 -9.29 9.85
N LEU A 118 -7.61 -8.67 9.58
CA LEU A 118 -7.74 -7.61 8.59
C LEU A 118 -7.69 -6.25 9.27
N TYR A 119 -7.09 -5.27 8.62
CA TYR A 119 -7.05 -3.88 9.06
C TYR A 119 -7.55 -2.97 7.96
N ILE A 120 -8.46 -2.08 8.30
CA ILE A 120 -9.04 -1.11 7.36
C ILE A 120 -9.06 0.29 7.94
N ILE A 121 -9.09 1.29 7.06
CA ILE A 121 -9.50 2.63 7.43
C ILE A 121 -11.00 2.76 7.21
N ALA A 122 -11.72 3.15 8.26
CA ALA A 122 -13.09 3.61 8.17
C ALA A 122 -13.13 5.10 8.49
N SER A 123 -14.02 5.85 7.84
CA SER A 123 -14.25 7.25 8.14
C SER A 123 -15.71 7.55 8.36
N ASP A 124 -15.97 8.60 9.14
CA ASP A 124 -17.30 9.16 9.39
C ASP A 124 -17.21 10.69 9.44
N THR A 125 -18.32 11.36 9.14
CA THR A 125 -18.44 12.81 9.20
C THR A 125 -19.29 13.16 10.41
N VAL A 126 -18.68 13.82 11.39
CA VAL A 126 -19.33 14.21 12.65
C VAL A 126 -19.51 15.72 12.72
N THR A 127 -20.61 16.16 13.33
CA THR A 127 -20.84 17.59 13.57
C THR A 127 -20.21 17.99 14.91
N GLU A 128 -19.19 18.85 14.86
CA GLU A 128 -18.53 19.43 16.02
C GLU A 128 -18.61 20.96 15.95
N ARG A 129 -19.18 21.60 16.98
CA ARG A 129 -19.32 23.07 17.07
C ARG A 129 -19.88 23.70 15.78
N ASP A 130 -20.99 23.13 15.28
CA ASP A 130 -21.69 23.53 14.06
C ASP A 130 -20.87 23.41 12.76
N LYS A 131 -19.77 22.64 12.78
CA LYS A 131 -18.97 22.31 11.59
C LYS A 131 -18.96 20.81 11.36
N GLN A 132 -19.06 20.40 10.10
CA GLN A 132 -18.80 19.00 9.72
C GLN A 132 -17.31 18.76 9.75
N VAL A 133 -16.90 17.69 10.44
CA VAL A 133 -15.51 17.29 10.59
C VAL A 133 -15.40 15.81 10.24
N ASP A 134 -14.51 15.50 9.31
CA ASP A 134 -14.23 14.14 8.93
C ASP A 134 -13.25 13.50 9.93
N ARG A 135 -13.59 12.30 10.38
CA ARG A 135 -12.76 11.49 11.27
C ARG A 135 -12.43 10.18 10.56
N ALA A 136 -11.19 9.73 10.70
CA ALA A 136 -10.76 8.41 10.23
C ALA A 136 -10.27 7.57 11.41
N GLN A 137 -10.48 6.26 11.33
CA GLN A 137 -10.10 5.30 12.35
C GLN A 137 -9.51 4.06 11.69
N LEU A 138 -8.46 3.51 12.30
CA LEU A 138 -7.97 2.18 11.99
C LEU A 138 -8.82 1.17 12.75
N LEU A 139 -9.46 0.27 12.01
CA LEU A 139 -10.23 -0.84 12.56
C LEU A 139 -9.50 -2.16 12.29
N GLU A 140 -9.53 -3.05 13.28
CA GLU A 140 -9.15 -4.45 13.14
C GLU A 140 -10.42 -5.30 13.01
N LEU A 141 -10.37 -6.34 12.17
CA LEU A 141 -11.46 -7.26 11.90
C LEU A 141 -10.95 -8.70 11.90
N SER A 142 -11.83 -9.64 12.21
CA SER A 142 -11.61 -11.05 11.91
C SER A 142 -11.62 -11.31 10.41
N LYS A 143 -11.04 -12.45 9.99
CA LYS A 143 -10.90 -12.83 8.57
C LYS A 143 -12.23 -12.93 7.81
N ASP A 144 -13.34 -13.09 8.52
CA ASP A 144 -14.70 -13.14 7.96
C ASP A 144 -15.42 -11.78 8.00
N GLY A 145 -14.72 -10.69 8.34
CA GLY A 145 -15.26 -9.33 8.42
C GLY A 145 -15.96 -9.02 9.75
N THR A 146 -16.07 -9.99 10.67
CA THR A 146 -16.69 -9.83 11.98
C THR A 146 -15.71 -9.25 13.03
N GLU A 147 -16.16 -9.15 14.29
CA GLU A 147 -15.35 -8.75 15.44
C GLU A 147 -14.61 -7.41 15.27
N ARG A 148 -15.29 -6.44 14.67
CA ARG A 148 -14.73 -5.12 14.38
C ARG A 148 -14.34 -4.38 15.65
N ARG A 149 -13.08 -3.94 15.73
CA ARG A 149 -12.55 -3.20 16.87
C ARG A 149 -11.74 -2.01 16.42
N LYS A 150 -12.02 -0.85 16.99
CA LYS A 150 -11.20 0.35 16.81
C LYS A 150 -9.83 0.18 17.49
N ILE A 151 -8.78 0.45 16.74
CA ILE A 151 -7.39 0.39 17.20
C ILE A 151 -6.83 1.80 17.42
N LEU A 152 -7.07 2.69 16.48
CA LEU A 152 -6.53 4.05 16.49
C LEU A 152 -7.56 5.02 15.89
N THR A 153 -7.69 6.21 16.48
CA THR A 153 -8.35 7.35 15.84
C THR A 153 -7.27 8.27 15.32
N PHE A 154 -7.35 8.64 14.05
CA PHE A 154 -6.42 9.60 13.47
C PHE A 154 -6.90 11.03 13.74
N GLU A 155 -5.96 11.92 14.08
CA GLU A 155 -6.24 13.35 14.21
C GLU A 155 -6.56 13.95 12.83
N PHE A 156 -5.70 13.64 11.86
CA PHE A 156 -5.88 13.93 10.44
C PHE A 156 -5.89 12.64 9.64
N ILE A 157 -6.57 12.65 8.50
CA ILE A 157 -6.65 11.49 7.63
C ILE A 157 -5.24 11.22 7.07
N PRO A 158 -4.71 9.99 7.20
CA PRO A 158 -3.42 9.66 6.60
C PRO A 158 -3.52 9.60 5.08
N GLN A 159 -2.55 10.21 4.40
CA GLN A 159 -2.30 10.09 2.96
C GLN A 159 -1.45 8.87 2.61
N ALA A 160 -0.73 8.30 3.57
CA ALA A 160 -0.09 6.99 3.45
C ALA A 160 -0.13 6.27 4.81
N ILE A 161 -0.33 4.96 4.78
CA ILE A 161 -0.33 4.09 5.95
C ILE A 161 0.23 2.70 5.62
N ALA A 162 0.98 2.13 6.55
CA ALA A 162 1.48 0.78 6.46
C ALA A 162 1.51 0.10 7.84
N ILE A 163 1.33 -1.22 7.85
CA ILE A 163 1.50 -2.06 9.04
C ILE A 163 2.68 -3.00 8.79
N HIS A 164 3.67 -2.96 9.68
CA HIS A 164 4.88 -3.75 9.56
C HIS A 164 5.38 -4.11 10.97
N ARG A 165 5.57 -5.41 11.23
CA ARG A 165 6.14 -5.98 12.47
C ARG A 165 5.56 -5.40 13.76
N GLY A 166 4.23 -5.22 13.79
CA GLY A 166 3.48 -4.78 14.96
C GLY A 166 3.42 -3.26 15.14
N VAL A 167 3.94 -2.50 14.18
CA VAL A 167 3.92 -1.05 14.15
C VAL A 167 3.05 -0.57 12.98
N VAL A 168 2.19 0.40 13.25
CA VAL A 168 1.48 1.19 12.25
C VAL A 168 2.30 2.45 12.00
N TYR A 169 2.73 2.64 10.76
CA TYR A 169 3.35 3.87 10.30
C TYR A 169 2.34 4.62 9.45
N TYR A 170 2.16 5.92 9.68
CA TYR A 170 1.19 6.70 8.94
C TYR A 170 1.55 8.18 8.89
N THR A 171 1.09 8.87 7.86
CA THR A 171 1.28 10.32 7.72
C THR A 171 0.26 11.10 8.55
N SER A 172 0.66 12.23 9.10
CA SER A 172 -0.24 13.22 9.71
C SER A 172 0.03 14.58 9.07
N MET A 173 -1.03 15.33 8.75
CA MET A 173 -0.92 16.62 8.08
C MET A 173 -1.94 17.62 8.60
N ASP A 174 -1.45 18.68 9.23
CA ASP A 174 -2.24 19.81 9.67
C ASP A 174 -1.98 20.99 8.74
N PHE A 175 -2.96 21.36 7.92
CA PHE A 175 -2.85 22.52 7.04
C PHE A 175 -3.27 23.80 7.77
N ASP A 176 -2.42 24.83 7.74
CA ASP A 176 -2.84 26.18 8.08
C ASP A 176 -3.50 26.90 6.89
N GLN A 177 -3.95 28.14 7.09
CA GLN A 177 -4.66 28.93 6.07
C GLN A 177 -3.79 29.28 4.84
N ASN A 178 -2.46 29.14 4.93
CA ASN A 178 -1.52 29.42 3.84
C ASN A 178 -1.06 28.13 3.13
N SER A 179 -1.58 26.97 3.53
CA SER A 179 -1.07 25.64 3.14
C SER A 179 0.37 25.39 3.58
N ASP A 180 0.86 26.14 4.57
CA ASP A 180 2.12 25.89 5.27
C ASP A 180 1.83 24.90 6.40
N GLY A 181 1.51 23.67 6.00
CA GLY A 181 1.13 22.62 6.92
C GLY A 181 2.33 21.93 7.55
N LYS A 182 2.23 21.58 8.84
CA LYS A 182 3.14 20.59 9.43
C LYS A 182 2.71 19.23 8.93
N TYR A 183 3.58 18.55 8.20
CA TYR A 183 3.42 17.15 7.83
C TYR A 183 4.46 16.30 8.54
N GLN A 184 4.01 15.13 8.98
CA GLN A 184 4.77 14.27 9.89
C GLN A 184 4.56 12.82 9.53
N ILE A 185 5.51 11.99 9.95
CA ILE A 185 5.31 10.54 10.03
C ILE A 185 5.14 10.16 11.49
N MET A 186 4.07 9.43 11.74
CA MET A 186 3.69 8.92 13.04
C MET A 186 3.92 7.42 13.08
N GLN A 187 4.33 6.91 14.25
CA GLN A 187 4.34 5.48 14.55
C GLN A 187 3.41 5.15 15.71
N PHE A 188 2.77 3.98 15.65
CA PHE A 188 1.92 3.45 16.72
C PHE A 188 2.08 1.93 16.86
N ARG A 189 2.38 1.44 18.07
CA ARG A 189 2.52 0.00 18.32
C ARG A 189 1.16 -0.65 18.56
N LEU A 190 0.76 -1.61 17.72
CA LEU A 190 -0.53 -2.30 17.78
C LEU A 190 -0.80 -2.98 19.14
N GLY A 191 0.25 -3.44 19.83
CA GLY A 191 0.16 -4.06 21.16
C GLY A 191 -0.01 -3.08 22.32
N GLN A 192 0.25 -1.78 22.13
CA GLN A 192 0.29 -0.77 23.20
C GLN A 192 -0.88 0.21 23.08
N ARG A 193 -2.11 -0.30 23.24
CA ARG A 193 -3.35 0.41 22.88
C ARG A 193 -3.64 1.70 23.63
N SER A 194 -3.05 1.89 24.81
CA SER A 194 -3.20 3.12 25.59
C SER A 194 -2.08 4.14 25.32
N ALA A 195 -1.05 3.75 24.57
CA ALA A 195 0.02 4.65 24.17
C ALA A 195 -0.49 5.62 23.11
N LYS A 196 0.09 6.82 23.10
CA LYS A 196 -0.13 7.77 22.02
C LYS A 196 0.83 7.45 20.86
N PRO A 197 0.44 7.74 19.61
CA PRO A 197 1.37 7.74 18.49
C PRO A 197 2.55 8.68 18.74
N GLU A 198 3.72 8.31 18.22
CA GLU A 198 4.97 9.07 18.34
C GLU A 198 5.36 9.63 16.97
N VAL A 199 5.88 10.85 16.95
CA VAL A 199 6.44 11.45 15.72
C VAL A 199 7.81 10.84 15.49
N ILE A 200 8.06 10.29 14.29
CA ILE A 200 9.38 9.78 13.89
C ILE A 200 10.04 10.65 12.81
N TYR A 201 9.27 11.53 12.17
CA TYR A 201 9.78 12.49 11.20
C TYR A 201 8.89 13.73 11.16
N GLU A 202 9.51 14.90 11.08
CA GLU A 202 8.85 16.17 10.77
C GLU A 202 9.37 16.67 9.42
N GLY A 203 8.45 16.93 8.50
CA GLY A 203 8.73 17.38 7.15
C GLY A 203 9.49 18.71 7.10
N THR A 204 10.42 18.82 6.14
CA THR A 204 11.30 20.00 6.03
C THR A 204 11.06 20.83 4.77
N GLN A 205 10.36 20.29 3.77
CA GLN A 205 10.05 20.99 2.51
C GLN A 205 8.92 22.01 2.66
N GLU A 206 9.06 23.16 2.01
CA GLU A 206 7.99 24.14 1.84
C GLU A 206 6.82 23.53 1.06
N LYS A 207 5.59 23.69 1.58
CA LYS A 207 4.36 23.06 1.03
C LYS A 207 4.51 21.56 0.80
N GLY A 208 5.36 20.92 1.60
CA GLY A 208 5.66 19.52 1.43
C GLY A 208 4.54 18.61 1.92
N HIS A 209 4.62 17.36 1.47
CA HIS A 209 3.72 16.31 1.89
C HIS A 209 4.35 14.94 1.66
N ILE A 210 3.80 13.91 2.30
CA ILE A 210 4.23 12.53 2.13
C ILE A 210 3.08 11.76 1.52
N THR A 211 3.35 11.13 0.38
CA THR A 211 2.32 10.46 -0.43
C THR A 211 2.44 8.95 -0.39
N ASP A 212 3.58 8.42 0.05
CA ASP A 212 3.85 7.01 -0.05
C ASP A 212 4.76 6.48 1.05
N MET A 213 4.58 5.19 1.37
CA MET A 213 5.32 4.51 2.42
C MET A 213 5.40 2.99 2.19
N ILE A 214 6.63 2.47 2.11
CA ILE A 214 6.90 1.06 1.85
C ILE A 214 7.84 0.51 2.94
N PRO A 215 7.31 -0.17 3.97
CA PRO A 215 8.15 -0.91 4.92
C PRO A 215 8.71 -2.21 4.33
N TYR A 216 9.99 -2.48 4.57
CA TYR A 216 10.65 -3.75 4.23
C TYR A 216 11.84 -4.02 5.15
N GLY A 217 11.85 -5.19 5.81
CA GLY A 217 12.86 -5.53 6.80
C GLY A 217 12.95 -4.48 7.91
N LYS A 218 14.14 -3.95 8.17
CA LYS A 218 14.32 -2.86 9.15
C LYS A 218 14.07 -1.45 8.59
N ASN A 219 13.66 -1.32 7.34
CA ASN A 219 13.54 -0.03 6.64
C ASN A 219 12.08 0.36 6.42
N VAL A 220 11.81 1.66 6.46
CA VAL A 220 10.60 2.27 5.91
C VAL A 220 11.00 3.31 4.87
N TYR A 221 10.69 3.04 3.61
CA TYR A 221 10.93 3.96 2.50
C TYR A 221 9.76 4.92 2.36
N ILE A 222 10.03 6.20 2.14
CA ILE A 222 9.05 7.29 2.21
C ILE A 222 9.24 8.19 1.00
N LEU A 223 8.15 8.53 0.32
CA LEU A 223 8.17 9.51 -0.77
C LEU A 223 7.71 10.88 -0.25
N GLU A 224 8.67 11.79 -0.09
CA GLU A 224 8.44 13.19 0.32
C GLU A 224 8.39 14.09 -0.92
N TRP A 225 7.36 14.92 -1.01
CA TRP A 225 7.17 15.92 -2.05
C TRP A 225 7.44 17.32 -1.50
N GLY A 226 7.93 18.20 -2.38
CA GLY A 226 8.09 19.64 -2.17
C GLY A 226 7.74 20.42 -3.43
N ILE A 227 8.10 21.70 -3.47
CA ILE A 227 7.90 22.54 -4.66
C ILE A 227 8.83 22.06 -5.79
N ASN A 228 8.23 21.58 -6.89
CA ASN A 228 8.93 21.06 -8.08
C ASN A 228 9.93 19.94 -7.79
N MET A 229 9.76 19.22 -6.68
CA MET A 229 10.63 18.11 -6.34
C MET A 229 9.93 17.01 -5.55
N TYR A 230 10.48 15.81 -5.64
CA TYR A 230 10.23 14.74 -4.69
C TYR A 230 11.52 13.96 -4.45
N ARG A 231 11.63 13.36 -3.27
CA ARG A 231 12.76 12.53 -2.89
C ARG A 231 12.33 11.33 -2.08
N THR A 232 13.16 10.31 -2.11
CA THR A 232 13.01 9.14 -1.24
C THR A 232 13.77 9.37 0.07
N LEU A 233 13.10 9.14 1.21
CA LEU A 233 13.72 9.05 2.53
C LEU A 233 13.68 7.60 3.02
N ARG A 234 14.65 7.24 3.87
CA ARG A 234 14.69 5.95 4.57
C ARG A 234 14.63 6.19 6.07
N TYR A 235 13.67 5.58 6.74
CA TYR A 235 13.67 5.43 8.20
C TYR A 235 14.20 4.05 8.58
N ASP A 236 15.34 4.00 9.27
CA ASP A 236 15.86 2.77 9.89
C ASP A 236 15.16 2.56 11.24
N ILE A 237 14.39 1.47 11.37
CA ILE A 237 13.59 1.17 12.56
C ILE A 237 14.48 0.80 13.76
N GLN A 238 15.64 0.20 13.50
CA GLN A 238 16.56 -0.23 14.55
C GLN A 238 17.28 0.98 15.16
N ASP A 239 17.82 1.84 14.30
CA ASP A 239 18.61 3.01 14.73
C ASP A 239 17.74 4.25 14.99
N GLN A 240 16.47 4.22 14.55
CA GLN A 240 15.50 5.31 14.64
C GLN A 240 15.96 6.59 13.96
N THR A 241 16.60 6.45 12.81
CA THR A 241 17.15 7.56 12.02
C THR A 241 16.47 7.67 10.68
N VAL A 242 16.16 8.90 10.26
CA VAL A 242 15.70 9.21 8.91
C VAL A 242 16.86 9.77 8.10
N THR A 243 17.12 9.22 6.92
CA THR A 243 18.17 9.67 6.00
C THR A 243 17.60 9.85 4.60
N PRO A 244 17.92 10.93 3.89
CA PRO A 244 17.70 11.00 2.44
C PRO A 244 18.38 9.83 1.74
N MET A 245 17.75 9.33 0.68
CA MET A 245 18.33 8.32 -0.19
C MET A 245 18.83 8.95 -1.48
N TYR A 246 19.94 8.41 -1.98
CA TYR A 246 20.62 8.83 -3.20
C TYR A 246 21.22 10.24 -3.11
N ASP A 247 22.09 10.57 -4.08
CA ASP A 247 22.96 11.73 -4.03
C ASP A 247 22.22 13.02 -4.44
N GLU A 248 22.28 14.05 -3.59
CA GLU A 248 21.74 15.38 -3.87
C GLU A 248 22.57 16.12 -4.95
N ASP A 249 23.77 15.63 -5.28
CA ASP A 249 24.66 16.22 -6.30
C ASP A 249 24.25 15.89 -7.75
N ASP A 250 23.28 14.99 -7.98
CA ASP A 250 22.67 14.78 -9.31
C ASP A 250 21.63 15.89 -9.57
N GLU A 251 22.11 17.07 -9.98
CA GLU A 251 21.33 18.30 -10.08
C GLU A 251 19.95 18.08 -10.75
N ASN A 252 18.91 18.15 -9.92
CA ASN A 252 17.48 18.10 -10.26
C ASN A 252 16.90 16.72 -10.62
N SER A 253 17.50 15.61 -10.19
CA SER A 253 16.76 14.32 -10.21
C SER A 253 15.73 14.25 -9.09
N ASN A 254 14.65 13.51 -9.36
CA ASN A 254 13.63 13.14 -8.38
C ASN A 254 13.50 11.62 -8.38
N GLU A 255 13.76 10.99 -7.23
CA GLU A 255 13.83 9.54 -7.11
C GLU A 255 12.61 8.96 -6.41
N GLY A 256 12.01 7.96 -7.05
CA GLY A 256 10.89 7.17 -6.51
C GLY A 256 11.23 5.69 -6.46
N ILE A 257 10.93 5.04 -5.34
CA ILE A 257 11.02 3.57 -5.25
C ILE A 257 9.89 2.96 -6.09
N ALA A 258 10.27 2.14 -7.06
CA ALA A 258 9.37 1.45 -7.96
C ALA A 258 9.04 0.03 -7.47
N GLY A 259 9.93 -0.58 -6.68
CA GLY A 259 9.68 -1.90 -6.10
C GLY A 259 10.87 -2.47 -5.34
N ILE A 260 10.70 -3.70 -4.84
CA ILE A 260 11.72 -4.44 -4.12
C ILE A 260 11.83 -5.84 -4.72
N MET A 261 13.04 -6.25 -5.11
CA MET A 261 13.30 -7.56 -5.72
C MET A 261 14.62 -8.10 -5.17
N ASP A 262 14.63 -9.34 -4.68
CA ASP A 262 15.84 -10.01 -4.15
C ASP A 262 16.66 -9.14 -3.16
N GLN A 263 15.99 -8.52 -2.18
CA GLN A 263 16.60 -7.59 -1.22
C GLN A 263 17.32 -6.38 -1.87
N LYS A 264 16.86 -5.97 -3.04
CA LYS A 264 17.31 -4.75 -3.71
C LYS A 264 16.15 -3.82 -3.97
N LEU A 265 16.44 -2.54 -3.95
CA LEU A 265 15.49 -1.52 -4.36
C LEU A 265 15.57 -1.34 -5.86
N LEU A 266 14.41 -1.28 -6.49
CA LEU A 266 14.26 -0.79 -7.85
C LEU A 266 13.70 0.61 -7.78
N PHE A 267 14.26 1.53 -8.55
CA PHE A 267 13.85 2.92 -8.55
C PHE A 267 14.09 3.58 -9.90
N ASP A 268 13.44 4.71 -10.11
CA ASP A 268 13.59 5.56 -11.28
C ASP A 268 14.01 6.98 -10.88
N LYS A 269 14.49 7.74 -11.87
CA LYS A 269 14.88 9.14 -11.73
C LYS A 269 14.12 10.02 -12.72
N PHE A 270 13.44 11.04 -12.22
CA PHE A 270 12.77 12.03 -13.05
C PHE A 270 13.47 13.38 -13.04
N TYR A 271 13.81 13.91 -14.21
CA TYR A 271 14.54 15.17 -14.37
C TYR A 271 13.62 16.34 -14.79
N GLY A 272 12.32 16.23 -14.53
CA GLY A 272 11.34 17.28 -14.83
C GLY A 272 10.76 17.26 -16.25
N ASP A 273 11.36 16.53 -17.18
CA ASP A 273 10.90 16.38 -18.56
C ASP A 273 10.81 14.88 -18.95
N PRO A 274 9.63 14.36 -19.34
CA PRO A 274 9.48 12.96 -19.77
C PRO A 274 10.26 12.62 -21.06
N LEU A 275 10.71 13.63 -21.81
CA LEU A 275 11.55 13.48 -23.00
C LEU A 275 13.05 13.52 -22.71
N ASP A 276 13.47 13.81 -21.48
CA ASP A 276 14.86 13.69 -21.10
C ASP A 276 15.26 12.20 -21.08
N GLU A 277 16.24 11.83 -21.90
CA GLU A 277 16.70 10.44 -22.02
C GLU A 277 17.17 9.86 -20.68
N ARG A 278 17.64 10.72 -19.76
CA ARG A 278 18.04 10.31 -18.41
C ARG A 278 16.85 9.74 -17.61
N SER A 279 15.63 10.18 -17.89
CA SER A 279 14.39 9.68 -17.28
C SER A 279 13.86 8.39 -17.89
N TRP A 280 14.55 7.81 -18.87
CA TRP A 280 14.15 6.55 -19.50
C TRP A 280 14.87 5.34 -18.90
N HIS A 281 15.72 5.58 -17.91
CA HIS A 281 16.53 4.56 -17.24
C HIS A 281 15.90 4.12 -15.91
N PHE A 282 16.11 2.85 -15.60
CA PHE A 282 15.81 2.26 -14.31
C PHE A 282 17.09 1.92 -13.58
N TYR A 283 17.03 1.95 -12.27
CA TYR A 283 18.17 1.71 -11.40
C TYR A 283 17.84 0.68 -10.35
N GLU A 284 18.87 0.05 -9.81
CA GLU A 284 18.77 -0.68 -8.57
C GLU A 284 19.88 -0.27 -7.60
N SER A 285 19.63 -0.51 -6.31
CA SER A 285 20.58 -0.33 -5.22
C SER A 285 20.42 -1.43 -4.17
N ASN A 286 21.33 -1.47 -3.20
CA ASN A 286 21.05 -2.20 -1.96
C ASN A 286 19.90 -1.51 -1.17
N LEU A 287 19.45 -2.12 -0.07
CA LEU A 287 18.34 -1.61 0.75
C LEU A 287 18.65 -0.28 1.43
N GLU A 288 19.93 0.05 1.57
CA GLU A 288 20.42 1.29 2.14
C GLU A 288 20.48 2.44 1.11
N GLY A 289 20.34 2.15 -0.19
CA GLY A 289 20.44 3.14 -1.27
C GLY A 289 21.84 3.31 -1.85
N GLU A 290 22.75 2.40 -1.54
CA GLU A 290 24.15 2.40 -2.01
C GLU A 290 24.32 1.40 -3.17
N ASP A 291 25.52 1.36 -3.75
CA ASP A 291 25.86 0.46 -4.86
C ASP A 291 24.93 0.58 -6.08
N VAL A 292 24.51 1.82 -6.39
CA VAL A 292 23.58 2.13 -7.47
C VAL A 292 24.11 1.64 -8.83
N ARG A 293 23.29 0.91 -9.58
CA ARG A 293 23.56 0.53 -10.98
C ARG A 293 22.34 0.75 -11.87
N THR A 294 22.59 1.11 -13.12
CA THR A 294 21.54 1.20 -14.15
C THR A 294 21.18 -0.20 -14.66
N LEU A 295 19.89 -0.49 -14.78
CA LEU A 295 19.39 -1.71 -15.41
C LEU A 295 19.51 -1.60 -16.94
N PRO A 296 19.93 -2.65 -17.65
CA PRO A 296 20.10 -2.64 -19.10
C PRO A 296 18.76 -2.80 -19.86
N ILE A 297 17.66 -2.28 -19.31
CA ILE A 297 16.34 -2.24 -19.94
C ILE A 297 16.27 -0.95 -20.76
N LYS A 298 16.11 -1.10 -22.09
CA LYS A 298 16.00 0.05 -22.99
C LYS A 298 14.57 0.51 -23.09
N ARG A 299 14.34 1.82 -22.88
CA ARG A 299 13.09 2.52 -23.16
C ARG A 299 13.37 3.72 -24.06
N ASP A 300 12.34 4.19 -24.74
CA ASP A 300 12.38 5.38 -25.60
C ASP A 300 11.44 6.48 -25.10
N PHE A 301 10.95 6.34 -23.88
CA PHE A 301 10.12 7.30 -23.16
C PHE A 301 10.15 6.95 -21.68
N MET A 302 9.88 7.94 -20.83
CA MET A 302 9.73 7.68 -19.40
C MET A 302 8.68 6.59 -19.16
N SER A 303 9.00 5.66 -18.27
CA SER A 303 8.23 4.44 -18.09
C SER A 303 8.17 4.13 -16.59
N SER A 304 7.12 3.45 -16.16
CA SER A 304 7.06 2.81 -14.84
C SER A 304 7.71 1.44 -14.95
N VAL A 305 8.48 1.05 -13.93
CA VAL A 305 9.01 -0.31 -13.77
C VAL A 305 8.36 -0.98 -12.57
N TYR A 306 8.10 -2.27 -12.70
CA TYR A 306 7.65 -3.13 -11.61
C TYR A 306 8.49 -4.41 -11.64
N ALA A 307 8.57 -5.13 -10.53
CA ALA A 307 9.24 -6.42 -10.53
C ALA A 307 8.64 -7.40 -9.53
N ASP A 308 8.74 -8.68 -9.88
CA ASP A 308 8.61 -9.80 -8.96
C ASP A 308 9.91 -10.60 -8.93
N GLN A 309 9.93 -11.74 -8.25
CA GLN A 309 11.14 -12.55 -8.10
C GLN A 309 11.63 -13.23 -9.40
N LYS A 310 10.91 -13.07 -10.52
CA LYS A 310 11.20 -13.74 -11.80
C LYS A 310 11.26 -12.78 -12.99
N HIS A 311 10.57 -11.65 -12.92
CA HIS A 311 10.41 -10.75 -14.06
C HIS A 311 10.49 -9.28 -13.67
N PHE A 312 10.93 -8.48 -14.62
CA PHE A 312 10.70 -7.04 -14.66
C PHE A 312 9.54 -6.74 -15.62
N PHE A 313 8.73 -5.75 -15.27
CA PHE A 313 7.64 -5.25 -16.09
C PHE A 313 7.90 -3.77 -16.36
N ALA A 314 7.90 -3.36 -17.62
CA ALA A 314 8.04 -1.95 -17.99
C ALA A 314 6.83 -1.49 -18.78
N ARG A 315 6.30 -0.32 -18.43
CA ARG A 315 5.20 0.31 -19.17
C ARG A 315 5.45 1.79 -19.31
N THR A 316 5.22 2.32 -20.51
CA THR A 316 5.30 3.75 -20.78
C THR A 316 4.42 4.55 -19.82
N ALA A 317 4.96 5.63 -19.27
CA ALA A 317 4.30 6.51 -18.31
C ALA A 317 3.16 7.28 -19.00
N TRP A 318 1.98 6.67 -19.02
CA TRP A 318 0.82 7.08 -19.81
C TRP A 318 0.37 8.53 -19.54
N TYR A 319 0.55 9.03 -18.32
CA TYR A 319 0.10 10.35 -17.88
C TYR A 319 0.88 11.51 -18.51
N TYR A 320 2.06 11.24 -19.06
CA TYR A 320 2.84 12.20 -19.85
C TYR A 320 2.73 11.99 -21.35
N LEU A 321 2.02 10.95 -21.80
CA LEU A 321 2.02 10.55 -23.19
C LEU A 321 0.82 11.14 -23.92
N THR A 322 1.06 12.15 -24.75
CA THR A 322 0.06 12.65 -25.70
C THR A 322 0.01 11.77 -26.95
N PRO A 323 -1.09 11.80 -27.73
CA PRO A 323 -1.15 11.10 -29.01
C PRO A 323 0.00 11.46 -29.96
N GLU A 324 0.46 12.72 -29.97
CA GLU A 324 1.61 13.10 -30.80
C GLU A 324 2.92 12.50 -30.28
N LEU A 325 3.11 12.43 -28.96
CA LEU A 325 4.31 11.84 -28.37
C LEU A 325 4.37 10.31 -28.54
N ALA A 326 3.23 9.64 -28.69
CA ALA A 326 3.16 8.20 -28.90
C ALA A 326 3.60 7.77 -30.32
N GLU A 327 3.59 8.66 -31.30
CA GLU A 327 3.92 8.31 -32.69
C GLU A 327 5.40 7.89 -32.81
N GLY A 328 5.64 6.68 -33.31
CA GLY A 328 6.99 6.16 -33.55
C GLY A 328 7.72 5.67 -32.29
N ARG A 329 7.06 5.60 -31.13
CA ARG A 329 7.63 5.07 -29.88
C ARG A 329 7.15 3.66 -29.56
N MET A 330 7.73 3.06 -28.51
CA MET A 330 7.25 1.82 -27.90
C MET A 330 5.76 1.91 -27.59
N ASN A 331 5.04 0.81 -27.82
CA ASN A 331 3.59 0.76 -27.73
C ASN A 331 3.13 1.07 -26.29
N PRO A 332 2.44 2.20 -26.05
CA PRO A 332 2.04 2.58 -24.69
C PRO A 332 0.89 1.75 -24.14
N ASN A 333 0.23 0.99 -25.01
CA ASN A 333 -0.85 0.07 -24.66
C ASN A 333 -0.33 -1.33 -24.33
N GLN A 334 0.95 -1.47 -23.99
CA GLN A 334 1.55 -2.74 -23.62
C GLN A 334 2.36 -2.64 -22.33
N ILE A 335 2.43 -3.76 -21.62
CA ILE A 335 3.43 -4.01 -20.57
C ILE A 335 4.46 -4.96 -21.17
N ASP A 336 5.70 -4.51 -21.27
CA ASP A 336 6.83 -5.33 -21.70
C ASP A 336 7.36 -6.12 -20.51
N VAL A 337 7.53 -7.43 -20.68
CA VAL A 337 7.97 -8.35 -19.62
C VAL A 337 9.36 -8.86 -19.94
N TYR A 338 10.30 -8.65 -19.02
CA TYR A 338 11.69 -9.08 -19.14
C TYR A 338 12.00 -10.15 -18.10
N ASP A 339 12.85 -11.12 -18.45
CA ASP A 339 13.45 -12.04 -17.48
C ASP A 339 14.55 -11.36 -16.64
N LEU A 340 15.14 -12.10 -15.70
CA LEU A 340 16.23 -11.62 -14.85
C LEU A 340 17.55 -11.36 -15.61
N ASP A 341 17.67 -11.86 -16.84
CA ASP A 341 18.76 -11.55 -17.78
C ASP A 341 18.44 -10.33 -18.66
N TYR A 342 17.33 -9.63 -18.38
CA TYR A 342 16.83 -8.46 -19.10
C TYR A 342 16.44 -8.73 -20.56
N LYS A 343 16.12 -9.98 -20.91
CA LYS A 343 15.58 -10.32 -22.23
C LYS A 343 14.07 -10.18 -22.21
N LEU A 344 13.53 -9.52 -23.24
CA LEU A 344 12.08 -9.45 -23.44
C LEU A 344 11.54 -10.87 -23.68
N VAL A 345 10.64 -11.32 -22.81
CA VAL A 345 10.03 -12.66 -22.86
C VAL A 345 8.53 -12.62 -23.21
N ASP A 346 7.85 -11.50 -22.98
CA ASP A 346 6.44 -11.32 -23.35
C ASP A 346 6.08 -9.82 -23.49
N SER A 347 4.96 -9.53 -24.13
CA SER A 347 4.35 -8.20 -24.17
C SER A 347 2.83 -8.33 -24.02
N ILE A 348 2.28 -7.74 -22.95
CA ILE A 348 0.88 -7.92 -22.56
C ILE A 348 0.07 -6.71 -23.01
N ASP A 349 -1.01 -6.92 -23.78
CA ASP A 349 -1.92 -5.85 -24.18
C ASP A 349 -2.72 -5.31 -22.99
N VAL A 350 -2.70 -3.99 -22.83
CA VAL A 350 -3.42 -3.24 -21.81
C VAL A 350 -4.18 -2.05 -22.40
N SER A 351 -4.47 -2.11 -23.71
CA SER A 351 -5.27 -1.10 -24.44
C SER A 351 -6.67 -0.89 -23.86
N PHE A 352 -7.18 -1.85 -23.10
CA PHE A 352 -8.47 -1.77 -22.40
C PHE A 352 -8.44 -0.89 -21.14
N LEU A 353 -7.25 -0.52 -20.63
CA LEU A 353 -7.15 0.28 -19.41
C LEU A 353 -7.50 1.74 -19.69
N PRO A 354 -8.40 2.35 -18.89
CA PRO A 354 -8.67 3.78 -18.97
C PRO A 354 -7.47 4.58 -18.46
N MET A 355 -7.53 5.91 -18.56
CA MET A 355 -6.50 6.78 -17.97
C MET A 355 -6.32 6.50 -16.47
N ASP A 356 -7.40 6.54 -15.68
CA ASP A 356 -7.33 6.30 -14.23
C ASP A 356 -7.29 4.78 -13.91
N HIS A 357 -6.08 4.25 -13.78
CA HIS A 357 -5.82 2.87 -13.37
C HIS A 357 -4.55 2.74 -12.51
N THR A 358 -4.46 1.63 -11.79
CA THR A 358 -3.32 1.30 -10.93
C THR A 358 -2.93 -0.16 -11.15
N ILE A 359 -1.70 -0.40 -11.60
CA ILE A 359 -1.13 -1.75 -11.73
C ILE A 359 -0.50 -2.15 -10.40
N ILE A 360 -0.77 -3.38 -9.97
CA ILE A 360 -0.25 -3.96 -8.73
C ILE A 360 0.45 -5.25 -9.11
N THR A 361 1.77 -5.30 -8.91
CA THR A 361 2.60 -6.42 -9.36
C THR A 361 2.08 -7.77 -8.87
N GLY A 362 1.57 -7.80 -7.64
CA GLY A 362 1.00 -8.98 -7.02
C GLY A 362 2.06 -10.03 -6.67
N ASP A 363 1.60 -11.21 -6.26
CA ASP A 363 2.49 -12.28 -5.84
C ASP A 363 3.13 -13.03 -7.02
N GLU A 364 3.78 -14.16 -6.75
CA GLU A 364 4.43 -15.01 -7.75
C GLU A 364 3.49 -15.57 -8.83
N ASN A 365 2.17 -15.57 -8.57
CA ASN A 365 1.18 -16.23 -9.42
C ASN A 365 0.29 -15.21 -10.14
N ASN A 366 -0.02 -14.08 -9.50
CA ASN A 366 -1.01 -13.14 -10.02
C ASN A 366 -0.51 -11.70 -10.00
N MET A 367 -0.88 -10.94 -11.02
CA MET A 367 -0.81 -9.47 -11.06
C MET A 367 -2.24 -8.92 -11.09
N PHE A 368 -2.46 -7.76 -10.50
CA PHE A 368 -3.78 -7.12 -10.44
C PHE A 368 -3.74 -5.73 -11.08
N VAL A 369 -4.91 -5.26 -11.51
CA VAL A 369 -5.09 -3.87 -11.93
C VAL A 369 -6.43 -3.36 -11.42
N HIS A 370 -6.41 -2.17 -10.82
CA HIS A 370 -7.60 -1.44 -10.39
C HIS A 370 -7.89 -0.34 -11.39
N TYR A 371 -9.16 -0.19 -11.81
CA TYR A 371 -9.56 0.91 -12.69
C TYR A 371 -11.06 1.20 -12.57
N GLY A 372 -11.47 2.38 -13.06
CA GLY A 372 -12.87 2.77 -13.15
C GLY A 372 -13.37 2.80 -14.58
N GLU A 373 -14.55 2.24 -14.84
CA GLU A 373 -15.19 2.26 -16.18
C GLU A 373 -16.71 2.28 -16.02
N ASP A 374 -17.40 3.15 -16.78
CA ASP A 374 -18.87 3.22 -16.85
C ASP A 374 -19.59 3.23 -15.49
N GLY A 375 -19.06 3.99 -14.52
CA GLY A 375 -19.63 4.07 -13.16
C GLY A 375 -19.45 2.79 -12.34
N LYS A 376 -18.43 1.98 -12.66
CA LYS A 376 -18.01 0.82 -11.89
C LYS A 376 -16.56 0.95 -11.46
N LYS A 377 -16.23 0.35 -10.32
CA LYS A 377 -14.86 0.06 -9.90
C LYS A 377 -14.55 -1.40 -10.22
N ILE A 378 -13.47 -1.63 -10.96
CA ILE A 378 -13.12 -2.93 -11.52
C ILE A 378 -11.74 -3.33 -11.01
N ILE A 379 -11.62 -4.60 -10.63
CA ILE A 379 -10.36 -5.28 -10.39
C ILE A 379 -10.22 -6.33 -11.48
N ALA A 380 -9.14 -6.31 -12.25
CA ALA A 380 -8.76 -7.37 -13.17
C ALA A 380 -7.50 -8.09 -12.70
N VAL A 381 -7.33 -9.33 -13.13
CA VAL A 381 -6.22 -10.22 -12.74
C VAL A 381 -5.55 -10.80 -13.97
N LEU A 382 -4.23 -10.92 -13.90
CA LEU A 382 -3.38 -11.63 -14.84
C LEU A 382 -2.77 -12.84 -14.13
N ASP A 383 -2.89 -14.02 -14.75
CA ASP A 383 -2.17 -15.24 -14.34
C ASP A 383 -0.75 -15.22 -14.91
N LYS A 384 0.25 -15.02 -14.03
CA LYS A 384 1.66 -14.91 -14.42
C LYS A 384 2.25 -16.22 -14.94
N SER A 385 1.60 -17.37 -14.71
CA SER A 385 2.05 -18.64 -15.30
C SER A 385 1.94 -18.66 -16.83
N GLN A 386 1.17 -17.74 -17.42
CA GLN A 386 1.01 -17.59 -18.86
C GLN A 386 2.08 -16.69 -19.50
N ILE A 387 2.94 -16.03 -18.73
CA ILE A 387 4.02 -15.19 -19.26
C ILE A 387 4.98 -16.03 -20.11
N GLY A 388 5.31 -15.52 -21.30
CA GLY A 388 6.13 -16.19 -22.31
C GLY A 388 5.38 -17.20 -23.18
N SER A 389 4.09 -17.42 -22.93
CA SER A 389 3.25 -18.30 -23.76
C SER A 389 2.53 -17.57 -24.89
N GLY A 390 2.54 -16.23 -24.88
CA GLY A 390 1.73 -15.38 -25.77
C GLY A 390 0.23 -15.38 -25.45
N LYS A 391 -0.17 -15.93 -24.29
CA LYS A 391 -1.57 -15.97 -23.81
C LYS A 391 -1.79 -15.17 -22.52
N ALA A 392 -0.76 -14.52 -22.01
CA ALA A 392 -0.86 -13.65 -20.85
C ALA A 392 -1.81 -12.49 -21.15
N ALA A 393 -2.93 -12.42 -20.43
CA ALA A 393 -3.93 -11.37 -20.58
C ALA A 393 -4.67 -11.13 -19.26
N PHE A 394 -5.04 -9.88 -19.01
CA PHE A 394 -5.91 -9.54 -17.89
C PHE A 394 -7.34 -10.00 -18.16
N ARG A 395 -8.01 -10.47 -17.11
CA ARG A 395 -9.43 -10.78 -17.10
C ARG A 395 -10.09 -10.11 -15.90
N THR A 396 -11.32 -9.63 -16.09
CA THR A 396 -12.10 -9.05 -15.00
C THR A 396 -12.28 -10.06 -13.87
N LEU A 397 -11.99 -9.61 -12.65
CA LEU A 397 -12.11 -10.40 -11.42
C LEU A 397 -13.31 -9.94 -10.58
N ILE A 398 -13.39 -8.65 -10.28
CA ILE A 398 -14.45 -8.03 -9.47
C ILE A 398 -14.97 -6.82 -10.22
N GLU A 399 -16.30 -6.65 -10.23
CA GLU A 399 -16.97 -5.42 -10.64
C GLU A 399 -17.92 -4.98 -9.53
N THR A 400 -17.81 -3.72 -9.11
CA THR A 400 -18.70 -3.13 -8.12
C THR A 400 -19.22 -1.80 -8.67
N LYS A 401 -20.53 -1.55 -8.55
CA LYS A 401 -21.09 -0.25 -8.95
C LYS A 401 -20.52 0.85 -8.07
N ASP A 402 -20.15 1.96 -8.69
CA ASP A 402 -19.78 3.18 -8.01
C ASP A 402 -21.06 3.90 -7.59
N GLU A 403 -21.40 3.84 -6.31
CA GLU A 403 -22.61 4.48 -5.78
C GLU A 403 -22.42 5.98 -5.51
N GLY A 404 -21.25 6.55 -5.83
CA GLY A 404 -20.90 7.92 -5.48
C GLY A 404 -20.87 8.17 -3.97
N PRO A 405 -20.53 9.39 -3.53
CA PRO A 405 -20.64 9.74 -2.12
C PRO A 405 -22.10 9.69 -1.70
N THR A 406 -22.41 8.80 -0.76
CA THR A 406 -23.71 8.73 -0.09
C THR A 406 -23.86 9.97 0.79
N LEU A 407 -24.31 11.08 0.21
CA LEU A 407 -24.71 12.25 0.98
C LEU A 407 -25.89 11.84 1.85
N ARG A 408 -25.71 11.83 3.18
CA ARG A 408 -26.86 11.79 4.09
C ARG A 408 -27.66 13.05 3.83
N THR A 409 -28.81 12.91 3.18
CA THR A 409 -29.87 13.92 3.27
C THR A 409 -30.30 13.98 4.73
N ASN A 410 -30.04 15.09 5.41
CA ASN A 410 -30.56 15.31 6.76
C ASN A 410 -32.10 15.17 6.75
N PRO A 411 -32.71 14.56 7.77
CA PRO A 411 -34.14 14.74 8.05
C PRO A 411 -34.47 16.19 8.44
#